data_AF-A0A1H9QG72-F1
#
_entry.id   AF-A0A1H9QG72-F1
#
_cell.length_a   1.000
_cell.length_b   1.000
_cell.length_c   1.000
_cell.angle_alpha   90.00
_cell.angle_beta   90.00
_cell.angle_gamma   90.00
#
_symmetry.space_group_name_H-M   'P 1'
#
loop_
_entity.id
_entity.type
_entity.pdbx_description
1 polymer ?
#
loop_
_entity_poly.entity_id
_entity_poly.type
_entity_poly.pdbx_seq_one_letter_code
_entity_poly.pdbx_strand_id
1 'polypeptide(L)'
;MASFEEDTLAEFAAVNTVALTALKAIALLQPDSSAFLAQILEGGLKAMEQTNYWSIPADRREAFLENAKARYSDAIASIRVR
;
A
#
# COMPACT_ATOMS: atom_id res chain seq x y z
N MET A 1 25.79 -3.29 5.23
CA MET A 1 24.43 -2.76 5.47
C MET A 1 24.06 -3.21 6.87
N ALA A 2 23.68 -2.27 7.72
CA ALA A 2 23.57 -2.49 9.17
C ALA A 2 22.30 -3.29 9.46
N SER A 3 22.32 -4.27 10.35
CA SER A 3 21.18 -5.19 10.61
C SER A 3 19.84 -4.48 10.80
N PHE A 4 19.84 -3.26 11.33
CA PHE A 4 18.66 -2.41 11.48
C PHE A 4 17.93 -2.12 10.15
N GLU A 5 18.66 -1.90 9.06
CA GLU A 5 18.08 -1.68 7.73
C GLU A 5 17.40 -2.96 7.22
N GLU A 6 18.03 -4.12 7.43
CA GLU A 6 17.48 -5.42 7.04
C GLU A 6 16.26 -5.79 7.88
N ASP A 7 16.29 -5.57 9.19
CA ASP A 7 15.18 -5.79 10.12
C ASP A 7 14.00 -4.88 9.76
N THR A 8 14.25 -3.59 9.47
CA THR A 8 13.22 -2.64 9.05
C THR A 8 12.58 -3.04 7.72
N LEU A 9 13.39 -3.48 6.75
CA LEU A 9 12.89 -3.98 5.47
C LEU A 9 12.06 -5.27 5.65
N ALA A 10 12.49 -6.16 6.55
CA ALA A 10 11.75 -7.38 6.89
C ALA A 10 10.41 -7.07 7.57
N GLU A 11 10.37 -6.10 8.48
CA GLU A 11 9.13 -5.63 9.11
C GLU A 11 8.16 -5.04 8.06
N PHE A 12 8.64 -4.18 7.16
CA PHE A 12 7.81 -3.65 6.07
C PHE A 12 7.29 -4.76 5.15
N ALA A 13 8.13 -5.75 4.82
CA ALA A 13 7.72 -6.89 4.01
C ALA A 13 6.63 -7.74 4.72
N ALA A 14 6.78 -7.97 6.03
CA ALA A 14 5.82 -8.69 6.84
C ALA A 14 4.47 -7.96 6.91
N VAL A 15 4.47 -6.66 7.22
CA VAL A 15 3.25 -5.84 7.28
C VAL A 15 2.54 -5.80 5.94
N ASN A 16 3.27 -5.60 4.84
CA ASN A 16 2.70 -5.63 3.49
C ASN A 16 2.07 -6.99 3.17
N THR A 17 2.75 -8.09 3.52
CA THR A 17 2.24 -9.45 3.28
C THR A 17 0.94 -9.71 4.07
N VAL A 18 0.89 -9.31 5.34
CA VAL A 18 -0.31 -9.45 6.19
C VAL A 18 -1.47 -8.64 5.62
N ALA A 19 -1.23 -7.37 5.27
CA ALA A 19 -2.25 -6.49 4.71
C ALA A 19 -2.82 -7.04 3.39
N LEU A 20 -1.95 -7.48 2.48
CA LEU A 20 -2.35 -8.07 1.20
C LEU A 20 -3.12 -9.39 1.38
N THR A 21 -2.70 -10.24 2.31
CA THR A 21 -3.37 -11.51 2.61
C THR A 21 -4.77 -11.28 3.17
N ALA A 22 -4.90 -10.35 4.12
CA ALA A 22 -6.19 -9.96 4.69
C ALA A 22 -7.12 -9.37 3.63
N LEU A 23 -6.61 -8.44 2.80
CA LEU A 23 -7.41 -7.82 1.74
C LEU A 23 -7.92 -8.84 0.72
N LYS A 24 -7.08 -9.80 0.31
CA LYS A 24 -7.48 -10.92 -0.57
C LYS A 24 -8.56 -11.78 0.10
N ALA A 25 -8.39 -12.15 1.36
CA ALA A 25 -9.36 -12.95 2.10
C ALA A 25 -10.72 -12.26 2.20
N ILE A 26 -10.74 -10.94 2.47
CA ILE A 26 -11.97 -10.14 2.53
C ILE A 26 -12.62 -10.03 1.15
N ALA A 27 -11.84 -9.81 0.09
CA ALA A 27 -12.36 -9.69 -1.27
C ALA A 27 -13.05 -10.96 -1.75
N LEU A 28 -12.55 -12.14 -1.38
CA LEU A 28 -13.16 -13.43 -1.72
C LEU A 28 -14.54 -13.65 -1.08
N LEU A 29 -14.89 -12.88 -0.04
CA LEU A 29 -16.22 -12.90 0.57
C LEU A 29 -17.23 -12.03 -0.19
N GLN A 30 -16.77 -11.21 -1.13
CA GLN A 30 -17.63 -10.30 -1.90
C GLN A 30 -18.14 -10.97 -3.18
N PRO A 31 -19.38 -10.67 -3.62
CA PRO A 31 -19.93 -11.20 -4.87
C PRO A 31 -19.09 -10.86 -6.10
N ASP A 32 -18.46 -9.69 -6.10
CA ASP A 32 -17.48 -9.27 -7.11
C ASP A 32 -16.19 -8.81 -6.43
N SER A 33 -15.28 -9.76 -6.23
CA SER A 33 -13.98 -9.51 -5.60
C SER A 33 -13.14 -8.49 -6.38
N SER A 34 -13.26 -8.44 -7.70
CA SER A 34 -12.45 -7.55 -8.55
C SER A 34 -12.92 -6.11 -8.41
N ALA A 35 -14.23 -5.86 -8.48
CA ALA A 35 -14.81 -4.54 -8.29
C ALA A 35 -14.57 -4.03 -6.86
N PHE A 36 -14.72 -4.89 -5.86
CA PHE A 36 -14.44 -4.53 -4.47
C PHE A 36 -12.97 -4.12 -4.27
N LEU A 37 -12.03 -4.92 -4.78
CA LEU A 37 -10.61 -4.59 -4.68
C LEU A 37 -10.29 -3.28 -5.39
N ALA A 38 -10.80 -3.06 -6.61
CA ALA A 38 -10.61 -1.80 -7.34
C ALA A 38 -11.07 -0.60 -6.50
N GLN A 39 -12.26 -0.68 -5.89
CA GLN A 39 -12.79 0.38 -5.04
C GLN A 39 -11.92 0.65 -3.81
N ILE A 40 -11.51 -0.40 -3.08
CA ILE A 40 -10.66 -0.25 -1.89
C ILE A 40 -9.32 0.38 -2.26
N LEU A 41 -8.74 -0.04 -3.38
CA LEU A 41 -7.45 0.45 -3.85
C LEU A 41 -7.51 1.91 -4.32
N GLU A 42 -8.55 2.28 -5.08
CA GLU A 42 -8.79 3.68 -5.43
C GLU A 42 -9.03 4.57 -4.19
N GLY A 43 -9.75 4.04 -3.20
CA GLY A 43 -9.95 4.71 -1.91
C GLY A 43 -8.63 4.96 -1.18
N GLY A 44 -7.73 3.97 -1.19
CA GLY A 44 -6.39 4.08 -0.59
C GLY A 44 -5.53 5.15 -1.26
N LEU A 45 -5.54 5.24 -2.59
CA LEU A 45 -4.83 6.30 -3.32
C LEU A 45 -5.33 7.70 -2.92
N LYS A 46 -6.65 7.90 -2.89
CA LYS A 46 -7.25 9.18 -2.47
C LYS A 46 -6.91 9.51 -1.02
N ALA A 47 -6.92 8.52 -0.14
CA ALA A 47 -6.56 8.71 1.25
C ALA A 47 -5.09 9.16 1.41
N MET A 48 -4.16 8.61 0.61
CA MET A 48 -2.76 9.07 0.61
C MET A 48 -2.65 10.53 0.19
N GLU A 49 -3.34 10.94 -0.87
CA GLU A 49 -3.33 12.33 -1.35
C GLU A 49 -3.86 13.33 -0.32
N GLN A 50 -4.81 12.90 0.51
CA GLN A 50 -5.44 13.72 1.55
C GLN A 50 -4.71 13.64 2.89
N THR A 51 -3.78 12.69 3.05
CA THR A 51 -3.04 12.51 4.29
C THR A 51 -2.03 13.63 4.48
N ASN A 52 -2.10 14.30 5.62
CA ASN A 52 -1.11 15.30 5.97
C ASN A 52 0.12 14.64 6.60
N TYR A 53 1.20 14.55 5.83
CA TYR A 53 2.47 13.95 6.26
C TYR A 53 3.31 14.95 7.08
N TRP A 54 2.90 15.21 8.32
CA TRP A 54 3.55 16.18 9.20
C TRP A 54 5.04 15.88 9.48
N SER A 55 5.41 14.61 9.48
CA SER A 55 6.79 14.13 9.66
C SER A 55 7.68 14.31 8.43
N ILE A 56 7.10 14.65 7.27
CA ILE A 56 7.83 14.86 6.03
C ILE A 56 8.03 16.37 5.80
N PRO A 57 9.29 16.82 5.59
CA PRO A 57 9.58 18.21 5.23
C PRO A 57 8.76 18.68 4.03
N ALA A 58 8.23 19.91 4.09
CA ALA A 58 7.28 20.43 3.09
C ALA A 58 7.84 20.40 1.65
N ASP A 59 9.12 20.71 1.48
CA ASP A 59 9.88 20.66 0.22
C ASP A 59 10.03 19.25 -0.35
N ARG A 60 9.82 18.20 0.46
CA ARG A 60 9.93 16.79 0.05
C ARG A 60 8.59 16.07 -0.06
N ARG A 61 7.48 16.69 0.33
CA ARG A 61 6.16 16.02 0.39
C ARG A 61 5.66 15.56 -0.96
N GLU A 62 5.81 16.36 -1.99
CA GLU A 62 5.39 16.00 -3.35
C GLU A 62 6.17 14.77 -3.85
N ALA A 63 7.49 14.82 -3.78
CA ALA A 63 8.35 13.68 -4.14
C ALA A 63 8.06 12.43 -3.30
N PHE A 64 7.74 12.60 -2.01
CA PHE A 64 7.33 11.50 -1.13
C PHE A 64 5.99 10.89 -1.57
N LEU A 65 5.00 11.71 -1.88
CA LEU A 65 3.68 11.29 -2.35
C LEU A 65 3.78 10.50 -3.67
N GLU A 66 4.52 11.00 -4.65
CA GLU A 66 4.75 10.30 -5.92
C GLU A 66 5.42 8.93 -5.68
N ASN A 67 6.41 8.89 -4.80
CA ASN A 67 7.09 7.67 -4.40
C ASN A 67 6.18 6.67 -3.67
N ALA A 68 5.26 7.15 -2.83
CA ALA A 68 4.29 6.32 -2.12
C ALA A 68 3.24 5.76 -3.09
N LYS A 69 2.73 6.58 -4.00
CA LYS A 69 1.79 6.19 -5.05
C LYS A 69 2.38 5.11 -5.96
N ALA A 70 3.62 5.29 -6.42
CA ALA A 70 4.30 4.30 -7.26
C ALA A 70 4.39 2.93 -6.56
N ARG A 71 4.83 2.91 -5.30
CA ARG A 71 4.90 1.67 -4.50
C ARG A 71 3.53 1.05 -4.27
N TYR A 72 2.50 1.87 -4.08
CA TYR A 72 1.13 1.41 -3.92
C TYR A 72 0.61 0.77 -5.21
N SER A 73 0.85 1.38 -6.37
CA SER A 73 0.52 0.81 -7.68
C SER A 73 1.23 -0.51 -7.95
N ASP A 74 2.50 -0.64 -7.57
CA ASP A 74 3.23 -1.92 -7.68
C ASP A 74 2.61 -3.01 -6.80
N ALA A 75 2.23 -2.66 -5.57
CA ALA A 75 1.53 -3.57 -4.67
C ALA A 75 0.18 -4.02 -5.25
N ILE A 76 -0.59 -3.11 -5.88
CA ILE A 76 -1.83 -3.44 -6.59
C ILE A 76 -1.59 -4.45 -7.71
N ALA A 77 -0.56 -4.23 -8.54
CA ALA A 77 -0.25 -5.13 -9.66
C ALA A 77 0.04 -6.57 -9.21
N SER A 78 0.51 -6.75 -7.97
CA SER A 78 0.76 -8.06 -7.35
C SER A 78 -0.51 -8.79 -6.87
N ILE A 79 -1.64 -8.08 -6.74
CA ILE A 79 -2.95 -8.64 -6.39
C ILE A 79 -3.60 -9.18 -7.66
N ARG A 80 -2.99 -10.21 -8.29
CA ARG A 80 -3.72 -11.04 -9.24
C ARG A 80 -4.64 -11.96 -8.45
N VAL A 81 -5.92 -11.63 -8.38
CA VAL A 81 -6.96 -12.58 -7.95
C VAL A 81 -7.12 -13.59 -9.08
N ARG A 82 -6.84 -14.86 -8.80
CA ARG A 82 -7.19 -15.99 -9.67
C ARG A 82 -8.37 -16.70 -9.07
#